data_AF-A0A2N9JF72-F1
#
_entry.id   AF-A0A2N9JF72-F1
#
_cell.length_a   1.000
_cell.length_b   1.000
_cell.length_c   1.000
_cell.angle_alpha   90.00
_cell.angle_beta   90.00
_cell.angle_gamma   90.00
#
_symmetry.space_group_name_H-M   'P 1'
#
loop_
_entity.id
_entity.type
_entity.pdbx_description
1 polymer ?
#
loop_
_entity_poly.entity_id
_entity_poly.type
_entity_poly.pdbx_seq_one_letter_code
_entity_poly.pdbx_strand_id
1 'polypeptide(L)'
;MLASKSVNFSEIPATIMLNQVIVGDGVTSITWTLRNDDDAKAGERPRDSEGRCVCTYAPSSVFVRPGASQSFDAVFKALPDGVTTIDVVIPRAGTFREVQVQR
;
A
#
# COMPACT_ATOMS: atom_id res chain seq x y z
N MET A 1 2.19 13.33 -4.83
CA MET A 1 2.91 12.26 -4.11
C MET A 1 3.80 12.92 -3.07
N LEU A 2 3.70 12.49 -1.81
CA LEU A 2 4.46 13.06 -0.68
C LEU A 2 5.81 12.37 -0.49
N ALA A 3 5.84 11.04 -0.55
CA ALA A 3 7.05 10.25 -0.40
C ALA A 3 6.88 8.87 -1.03
N SER A 4 7.98 8.16 -1.23
CA SER A 4 7.95 6.75 -1.66
C SER A 4 9.05 5.93 -0.99
N LYS A 5 8.83 4.62 -0.90
CA LYS A 5 9.79 3.64 -0.37
C LYS A 5 9.68 2.32 -1.12
N SER A 6 10.83 1.72 -1.42
CA SER A 6 10.91 0.33 -1.87
C SER A 6 10.97 -0.60 -0.66
N VAL A 7 10.23 -1.70 -0.72
CA VAL A 7 10.09 -2.70 0.34
C VAL A 7 10.05 -4.09 -0.27
N ASN A 8 10.38 -5.11 0.51
CA ASN A 8 10.20 -6.51 0.10
C ASN A 8 9.15 -7.16 1.00
N PHE A 9 8.05 -7.62 0.42
CA PHE A 9 7.06 -8.44 1.14
C PHE A 9 7.31 -9.90 0.82
N SER A 10 7.90 -10.64 1.77
CA SER A 10 8.24 -12.06 1.54
C SER A 10 9.00 -12.26 0.22
N GLU A 11 10.05 -11.45 0.03
CA GLU A 11 10.95 -11.44 -1.16
C GLU A 11 10.35 -10.86 -2.45
N ILE A 12 9.05 -10.52 -2.47
CA ILE A 12 8.43 -9.82 -3.60
C ILE A 12 8.76 -8.33 -3.50
N PRO A 13 9.49 -7.75 -4.47
CA PRO A 13 9.78 -6.32 -4.48
C PRO A 13 8.51 -5.52 -4.71
N ALA A 14 8.36 -4.46 -3.94
CA ALA A 14 7.21 -3.58 -4.03
C ALA A 14 7.59 -2.13 -3.69
N THR A 15 6.79 -1.20 -4.18
CA THR A 15 6.94 0.22 -3.92
C THR A 15 5.69 0.74 -3.21
N ILE A 16 5.88 1.39 -2.07
CA ILE A 16 4.85 2.15 -1.39
C ILE A 16 5.00 3.62 -1.75
N MET A 17 3.92 4.24 -2.20
CA MET A 17 3.84 5.68 -2.44
C MET A 17 2.86 6.28 -1.43
N LEU A 18 3.35 7.14 -0.55
CA LEU A 18 2.48 7.93 0.31
C LEU A 18 1.94 9.10 -0.52
N ASN A 19 0.64 9.07 -0.80
CA ASN A 19 0.02 9.99 -1.74
C ASN A 19 -0.35 11.29 -1.05
N GLN A 20 -1.11 11.20 0.05
CA GLN A 20 -1.69 12.33 0.76
C GLN A 20 -1.87 12.05 2.26
N VAL A 21 -1.77 13.11 3.06
CA VAL A 21 -2.17 13.17 4.48
C VAL A 21 -2.95 14.48 4.63
N ILE A 22 -4.27 14.40 4.78
CA ILE A 22 -5.17 15.54 4.79
C ILE A 22 -5.97 15.55 6.10
N VAL A 23 -6.03 16.70 6.77
CA VAL A 23 -6.92 16.94 7.91
C VAL A 23 -8.06 17.84 7.43
N GLY A 24 -9.29 17.35 7.53
CA GLY A 24 -10.49 18.07 7.13
C GLY A 24 -11.72 17.37 7.67
N ASP A 25 -12.84 18.08 7.77
CA ASP A 25 -14.13 17.51 8.16
C ASP A 25 -14.12 16.69 9.47
N GLY A 26 -13.26 17.09 10.43
CA GLY A 26 -13.13 16.42 11.72
C GLY A 26 -12.32 15.11 11.71
N VAL A 27 -11.71 14.75 10.58
CA VAL A 27 -10.90 13.53 10.42
C VAL A 27 -9.53 13.81 9.82
N THR A 28 -8.67 12.80 9.86
CA THR A 28 -7.40 12.76 9.12
C THR A 28 -7.44 11.58 8.16
N SER A 29 -7.36 11.89 6.87
CA SER A 29 -7.38 10.92 5.79
C SER A 29 -5.97 10.73 5.24
N ILE A 30 -5.51 9.48 5.22
CA ILE A 30 -4.21 9.08 4.68
C ILE A 30 -4.44 8.17 3.50
N THR A 31 -3.86 8.49 2.34
CA THR A 31 -3.93 7.65 1.15
C THR A 31 -2.54 7.22 0.72
N TRP A 32 -2.39 5.94 0.38
CA TRP A 32 -1.15 5.39 -0.16
C TRP A 32 -1.42 4.38 -1.26
N THR A 33 -0.43 4.17 -2.12
CA THR A 33 -0.45 3.16 -3.18
C THR A 33 0.60 2.11 -2.88
N LEU A 34 0.23 0.84 -3.02
CA LEU A 34 1.16 -0.29 -3.11
C LEU A 34 1.27 -0.71 -4.58
N ARG A 35 2.49 -0.72 -5.11
CA ARG A 35 2.82 -1.29 -6.40
C ARG A 35 3.60 -2.57 -6.19
N ASN A 36 3.16 -3.64 -6.83
CA ASN A 36 3.96 -4.86 -6.94
C ASN A 36 4.97 -4.66 -8.09
N ASP A 37 6.25 -4.61 -7.76
CA ASP A 37 7.34 -4.38 -8.73
C ASP A 37 7.90 -5.69 -9.30
N ASP A 38 7.31 -6.83 -8.96
CA ASP A 38 7.58 -8.10 -9.59
C ASP A 38 7.32 -8.04 -11.11
N ASP A 39 8.21 -8.64 -11.88
CA ASP A 39 8.16 -8.70 -13.33
C ASP A 39 7.52 -10.01 -13.85
N ALA A 40 7.17 -10.92 -12.93
CA ALA A 40 6.45 -12.14 -13.24
C ALA A 40 5.18 -11.83 -14.07
N LYS A 41 5.05 -12.43 -15.25
CA LYS A 41 3.90 -12.18 -16.14
C LYS A 41 2.61 -12.56 -15.41
N ALA A 42 1.70 -11.59 -15.25
CA ALA A 42 0.40 -11.73 -14.56
C ALA A 42 -0.61 -12.72 -15.20
N GLY A 43 -0.15 -13.72 -15.97
CA GLY A 43 -0.97 -14.63 -16.77
C GLY A 43 -0.74 -16.12 -16.54
N GLU A 44 0.33 -16.54 -15.86
CA GLU A 44 0.58 -17.97 -15.66
C GLU A 44 -0.10 -18.43 -14.37
N ARG A 45 -1.39 -18.77 -14.48
CA ARG A 45 -2.05 -19.51 -13.40
C ARG A 45 -1.26 -20.80 -13.21
N PRO A 46 -0.79 -21.13 -11.99
CA PRO A 46 -0.21 -22.42 -11.78
C PRO A 46 -1.23 -23.48 -12.24
N ARG A 47 -0.75 -24.44 -13.02
CA ARG A 47 -1.54 -25.58 -13.49
C ARG A 47 -1.01 -26.83 -12.80
N ASP A 48 -1.91 -27.77 -12.47
CA ASP A 48 -1.46 -29.09 -12.06
C ASP A 48 -0.83 -29.84 -13.27
N SER A 49 -0.28 -31.03 -13.02
CA SER A 49 0.31 -31.88 -14.06
C SER A 49 -0.69 -32.30 -15.15
N GLU A 50 -1.99 -32.09 -14.94
CA GLU A 50 -3.07 -32.37 -15.88
C GLU A 50 -3.53 -31.11 -16.63
N GLY A 51 -2.86 -29.97 -16.43
CA GLY A 51 -3.16 -28.72 -17.10
C GLY A 51 -4.37 -27.97 -16.55
N ARG A 52 -4.94 -28.38 -15.40
CA ARG A 52 -6.06 -27.68 -14.76
C ARG A 52 -5.55 -26.49 -13.95
N CYS A 53 -6.31 -25.40 -13.94
CA CYS A 53 -5.97 -24.25 -13.09
C CYS A 53 -6.03 -24.65 -11.61
N VAL A 54 -4.89 -24.60 -10.91
CA VAL A 54 -4.89 -24.66 -9.44
C VAL A 54 -5.17 -23.25 -8.93
N CYS A 55 -6.44 -22.89 -8.90
CA CYS A 55 -6.88 -21.70 -8.18
C CYS A 55 -6.75 -21.98 -6.68
N THR A 56 -5.70 -21.50 -6.03
CA THR A 56 -5.71 -21.42 -4.57
C THR A 56 -6.77 -20.41 -4.18
N TYR A 57 -7.69 -20.81 -3.30
CA TYR A 57 -8.63 -19.90 -2.66
C TYR A 57 -7.81 -18.89 -1.86
N ALA A 58 -7.70 -17.66 -2.36
CA ALA A 58 -7.00 -16.61 -1.64
C ALA A 58 -7.84 -16.23 -0.43
N PRO A 59 -7.27 -16.16 0.79
CA PRO A 59 -7.97 -15.62 1.94
C PRO A 59 -8.31 -14.13 1.69
N SER A 60 -9.03 -13.50 2.62
CA SER A 60 -9.48 -12.09 2.59
C SER A 60 -8.37 -11.01 2.48
N SER A 61 -7.16 -11.39 2.06
CA SER A 61 -6.04 -10.52 1.73
C SER A 61 -6.21 -9.88 0.36
N VAL A 62 -5.87 -8.60 0.25
CA VAL A 62 -5.74 -7.91 -1.05
C VAL A 62 -4.52 -8.45 -1.78
N PHE A 63 -4.73 -9.05 -2.95
CA PHE A 63 -3.66 -9.51 -3.84
C PHE A 63 -3.40 -8.47 -4.94
N VAL A 64 -2.21 -7.87 -4.93
CA VAL A 64 -1.75 -6.96 -5.99
C VAL A 64 -0.93 -7.77 -6.98
N ARG A 65 -1.46 -7.94 -8.20
CA ARG A 65 -0.78 -8.68 -9.27
C ARG A 65 0.58 -8.05 -9.60
N PRO A 66 1.57 -8.83 -10.08
CA PRO A 66 2.81 -8.29 -10.62
C PRO A 66 2.58 -7.15 -11.60
N GLY A 67 3.35 -6.07 -11.47
CA GLY A 67 3.24 -4.83 -12.24
C GLY A 67 2.00 -3.97 -11.95
N ALA A 68 1.05 -4.45 -11.14
CA ALA A 68 -0.15 -3.71 -10.80
C ALA A 68 0.04 -2.84 -9.55
N SER A 69 -0.86 -1.88 -9.39
CA SER A 69 -0.93 -0.99 -8.24
C SER A 69 -2.31 -1.04 -7.60
N GLN A 70 -2.37 -0.89 -6.28
CA GLN A 70 -3.61 -0.76 -5.52
C GLN A 70 -3.49 0.41 -4.54
N SER A 71 -4.51 1.26 -4.51
CA SER A 71 -4.64 2.33 -3.52
C SER A 71 -5.34 1.85 -2.27
N PHE A 72 -4.94 2.40 -1.14
CA PHE A 72 -5.49 2.17 0.19
C PHE A 72 -5.71 3.50 0.89
N ASP A 73 -6.70 3.52 1.75
CA ASP A 73 -7.03 4.65 2.61
C ASP A 73 -7.14 4.22 4.07
N ALA A 74 -6.82 5.14 4.97
CA ALA A 74 -7.08 5.03 6.40
C ALA A 74 -7.61 6.36 6.92
N VAL A 75 -8.62 6.28 7.77
CA VAL A 75 -9.28 7.43 8.39
C VAL A 75 -9.07 7.39 9.89
N PHE A 76 -8.55 8.48 10.43
CA PHE A 76 -8.32 8.68 11.85
C PHE A 76 -9.10 9.89 12.35
N LYS A 77 -9.18 10.05 13.67
CA LYS A 77 -9.65 11.31 14.27
C LYS A 77 -8.75 12.47 13.80
N ALA A 78 -9.33 13.66 13.62
CA ALA A 78 -8.56 14.86 13.30
C ALA A 78 -7.38 15.05 14.26
N LEU A 79 -6.23 15.37 13.66
CA LEU A 79 -5.05 15.81 14.40
C LEU A 79 -5.36 17.10 15.16
N PRO A 80 -4.81 17.27 16.39
CA PRO A 80 -4.91 18.53 17.11
C PRO A 80 -4.44 19.74 16.30
N ASP A 81 -4.92 20.92 16.68
CA ASP A 81 -4.46 22.18 16.09
C ASP A 81 -2.97 22.40 16.34
N GLY A 82 -2.30 23.02 15.37
CA GLY A 82 -0.86 23.28 15.42
C GLY A 82 0.04 22.10 15.03
N VAL A 83 -0.50 20.88 14.90
CA VAL A 83 0.27 19.74 14.36
C VAL A 83 0.42 19.92 12.85
N THR A 84 1.67 20.08 12.40
CA THR A 84 2.03 20.27 10.97
C THR A 84 2.76 19.08 10.37
N THR A 85 3.35 18.21 11.21
CA THR A 85 4.06 17.01 10.77
C THR A 85 3.65 15.78 11.58
N ILE A 86 3.67 14.62 10.93
CA ILE A 86 3.44 13.31 11.57
C ILE A 86 4.38 12.24 11.02
N ASP A 87 4.53 11.15 11.76
CA ASP A 87 5.08 9.91 11.24
C ASP A 87 3.94 8.99 10.78
N VAL A 88 4.03 8.49 9.54
CA VAL A 88 3.07 7.53 8.99
C VAL A 88 3.70 6.15 9.00
N VAL A 89 3.13 5.24 9.79
CA VAL A 89 3.58 3.85 9.88
C VAL A 89 2.68 2.97 9.02
N ILE A 90 3.26 2.34 8.00
CA ILE A 90 2.58 1.33 7.19
C ILE A 90 3.10 -0.04 7.65
N PRO A 91 2.23 -0.89 8.25
CA PRO A 91 2.65 -2.18 8.77
C PRO A 91 3.44 -2.99 7.75
N ARG A 92 4.56 -3.56 8.19
CA ARG A 92 5.52 -4.34 7.37
C ARG A 92 6.21 -3.57 6.24
N ALA A 93 5.79 -2.34 5.92
CA ALA A 93 6.42 -1.49 4.92
C ALA A 93 7.29 -0.38 5.52
N GLY A 94 7.13 -0.11 6.82
CA GLY A 94 7.96 0.82 7.58
C GLY A 94 7.33 2.20 7.75
N THR A 95 8.17 3.17 8.14
CA THR A 95 7.72 4.50 8.59
C THR A 95 8.16 5.60 7.65
N PHE A 96 7.22 6.44 7.20
CA PHE A 96 7.49 7.75 6.59
C PHE A 96 7.57 8.78 7.70
N ARG A 97 8.71 9.44 7.87
CA ARG A 97 8.93 10.40 8.95
C ARG A 97 8.66 11.82 8.51
N GLU A 98 8.26 12.66 9.46
CA GLU A 98 8.12 14.11 9.29
C GLU A 98 7.25 14.50 8.07
N VAL A 99 6.19 13.73 7.82
CA VAL A 99 5.27 13.94 6.70
C VAL A 99 4.46 15.21 6.96
N GLN A 100 4.50 16.14 6.01
CA GLN A 100 3.71 17.36 6.06
C GLN A 100 2.21 17.06 5.95
N VAL A 101 1.45 17.62 6.88
CA VAL A 101 -0.01 17.52 6.91
C VAL A 101 -0.62 18.63 6.06
N GLN A 102 -1.55 18.27 5.18
CA GLN A 102 -2.35 19.23 4.42
C GLN A 102 -3.64 19.53 5.20
N ARG A 103 -4.06 20.79 5.22
CA ARG A 103 -5.27 21.27 5.89
C ARG A 103 -6.11 22.05 4.90
#